data_AF-A0A382ZRH3-F1
#
_entry.id   AF-A0A382ZRH3-F1
#
_cell.length_a   1.000
_cell.length_b   1.000
_cell.length_c   1.000
_cell.angle_alpha   90.00
_cell.angle_beta   90.00
_cell.angle_gamma   90.00
#
_symmetry.space_group_name_H-M   'P 1'
#
loop_
_entity.id
_entity.type
_entity.pdbx_description
1 polymer ?
#
loop_
_entity_poly.entity_id
_entity_poly.type
_entity_poly.pdbx_seq_one_letter_code
_entity_poly.pdbx_strand_id
1 'polypeptide(L)'
;ILNAVGSGRIPEDLRVPLGDVVVSYPAGTFLGRGHRLALSFIHDSMGQRPIYFASAAGLLRELGLQDWGIRHGLATKLMMRDLEADPIEGIVKGTPEMGGEWFDVNRSISLVRDVYQYRGIRDREIWQDRSTINIALQYQFLFAQLADAAAIAGLPAEEVSELAEDASSLRITALGGRRYVEDMQR
;
A
#
# COMPACT_ATOMS: atom_id res chain seq x y z
N ILE A 1 -3.37 5.66 -29.77
CA ILE A 1 -4.47 5.06 -28.97
C ILE A 1 -4.52 5.67 -27.55
N LEU A 2 -3.41 5.77 -26.80
CA LEU A 2 -3.38 6.38 -25.45
C LEU A 2 -3.80 7.87 -25.34
N ASN A 3 -3.70 8.64 -26.44
CA ASN A 3 -4.12 10.06 -26.47
C ASN A 3 -5.64 10.25 -26.60
N ALA A 4 -6.39 9.19 -26.92
CA ALA A 4 -7.85 9.25 -27.04
C ALA A 4 -8.56 8.98 -25.70
N VAL A 5 -7.83 8.52 -24.67
CA VAL A 5 -8.40 8.25 -23.34
C VAL A 5 -8.42 9.55 -22.54
N GLY A 6 -9.57 10.22 -22.55
CA GLY A 6 -9.84 11.42 -21.76
C GLY A 6 -10.46 11.11 -20.39
N SER A 7 -10.37 12.07 -19.48
CA SER A 7 -11.17 12.06 -18.24
C SER A 7 -12.63 12.37 -18.55
N GLY A 8 -13.56 11.87 -17.74
CA GLY A 8 -14.97 12.25 -17.87
C GLY A 8 -15.90 11.45 -16.97
N ARG A 9 -17.15 11.92 -16.86
CA ARG A 9 -18.23 11.15 -16.24
C ARG A 9 -18.66 10.01 -17.15
N ILE A 10 -18.95 8.85 -16.57
CA ILE A 10 -19.52 7.73 -17.34
C ILE A 10 -21.00 8.00 -17.60
N PRO A 11 -21.48 7.85 -18.85
CA PRO A 11 -22.85 8.20 -19.22
C PRO A 11 -23.88 7.18 -18.75
N GLU A 12 -23.44 5.94 -18.52
CA GLU A 12 -24.24 4.80 -18.10
C GLU A 12 -23.46 4.00 -17.05
N ASP A 13 -24.15 3.06 -16.39
CA ASP A 13 -23.53 2.14 -15.45
C ASP A 13 -22.43 1.34 -16.15
N LEU A 14 -21.19 1.52 -15.70
CA LEU A 14 -20.04 0.80 -16.23
C LEU A 14 -19.77 -0.41 -15.34
N ARG A 15 -19.85 -1.60 -15.92
CA ARG A 15 -19.42 -2.85 -15.28
C ARG A 15 -18.15 -3.33 -15.95
N VAL A 16 -17.07 -3.42 -15.18
CA VAL A 16 -15.77 -3.92 -15.65
C VAL A 16 -15.56 -5.31 -15.06
N PRO A 17 -15.69 -6.38 -15.86
CA PRO A 17 -15.34 -7.72 -15.42
C PRO A 17 -13.82 -7.84 -15.28
N LEU A 18 -13.37 -8.23 -14.10
CA LEU A 18 -11.98 -8.39 -13.72
C LEU A 18 -11.73 -9.82 -13.20
N GLY A 19 -11.92 -10.81 -14.06
CA GLY A 19 -11.88 -12.23 -13.69
C GLY A 19 -13.20 -12.60 -13.02
N ASP A 20 -13.14 -13.20 -11.83
CA ASP A 20 -14.32 -13.58 -11.03
C ASP A 20 -14.97 -12.39 -10.30
N VAL A 21 -14.32 -11.22 -10.34
CA VAL A 21 -14.78 -9.98 -9.70
C VAL A 21 -15.37 -9.05 -10.76
N VAL A 22 -16.50 -8.41 -10.49
CA VAL A 22 -17.04 -7.34 -11.34
C VAL A 22 -17.04 -6.04 -10.57
N VAL A 23 -16.26 -5.07 -11.04
CA VAL A 23 -16.28 -3.71 -10.48
C VAL A 23 -17.33 -2.90 -11.21
N SER A 24 -18.22 -2.27 -10.44
CA SER A 24 -19.34 -1.50 -10.98
C SER A 24 -19.22 -0.03 -10.60
N TYR A 25 -19.35 0.84 -11.59
CA TYR A 25 -19.39 2.29 -11.41
C TYR A 25 -20.75 2.81 -11.89
N PRO A 26 -21.55 3.45 -11.03
CA PRO A 26 -22.84 4.01 -11.43
C PRO A 26 -22.70 5.14 -12.45
N ALA A 27 -23.71 5.29 -13.31
CA ALA A 27 -23.84 6.43 -14.21
C ALA A 27 -23.57 7.76 -13.48
N GLY A 28 -22.80 8.64 -14.12
CA GLY A 28 -22.37 9.92 -13.54
C GLY A 28 -21.07 9.85 -12.75
N THR A 29 -20.54 8.67 -12.40
CA THR A 29 -19.21 8.54 -11.75
C THR A 29 -18.12 9.22 -12.58
N PHE A 30 -17.29 10.05 -11.95
CA PHE A 30 -16.16 10.69 -12.64
C PHE A 30 -14.96 9.75 -12.66
N LEU A 31 -14.53 9.33 -13.85
CA LEU A 31 -13.31 8.57 -14.04
C LEU A 31 -12.28 9.45 -14.75
N GLY A 32 -11.26 9.86 -14.00
CA GLY A 32 -10.07 10.50 -14.55
C GLY A 32 -9.31 9.59 -15.52
N ARG A 33 -8.48 10.18 -16.38
CA ARG A 33 -7.63 9.44 -17.34
C ARG A 33 -6.82 8.32 -16.68
N GLY A 34 -6.23 8.58 -15.50
CA GLY A 34 -5.48 7.59 -14.73
C GLY A 34 -6.29 6.34 -14.39
N HIS A 35 -7.51 6.50 -13.88
CA HIS A 35 -8.43 5.39 -13.58
C HIS A 35 -8.74 4.55 -14.81
N ARG A 36 -9.06 5.21 -15.94
CA ARG A 36 -9.41 4.53 -17.19
C ARG A 36 -8.24 3.72 -17.76
N LEU A 37 -7.03 4.30 -17.71
CA LEU A 37 -5.81 3.59 -18.10
C LEU A 37 -5.52 2.40 -17.18
N ALA A 38 -5.68 2.59 -15.87
CA ALA A 38 -5.49 1.52 -14.90
C ALA A 38 -6.46 0.35 -15.13
N LEU A 39 -7.75 0.63 -15.33
CA LEU A 39 -8.75 -0.40 -15.65
C LEU A 39 -8.41 -1.17 -16.92
N SER A 40 -7.97 -0.46 -17.98
CA SER A 40 -7.48 -1.12 -19.20
C SER A 40 -6.27 -2.00 -18.93
N PHE A 41 -5.27 -1.51 -18.19
CA PHE A 41 -4.08 -2.30 -17.87
C PHE A 41 -4.40 -3.54 -17.03
N ILE A 42 -5.33 -3.43 -16.08
CA ILE A 42 -5.76 -4.56 -15.29
C ILE A 42 -6.41 -5.59 -16.21
N HIS A 43 -7.43 -5.18 -16.98
CA HIS A 43 -8.13 -6.04 -17.92
C HIS A 43 -7.17 -6.76 -18.88
N ASP A 44 -6.22 -6.04 -19.47
CA ASP A 44 -5.31 -6.59 -20.47
C ASP A 44 -4.19 -7.47 -19.86
N SER A 45 -3.85 -7.26 -18.59
CA SER A 45 -2.78 -8.01 -17.90
C SER A 45 -3.30 -9.21 -17.11
N MET A 46 -4.61 -9.29 -16.89
CA MET A 46 -5.25 -10.36 -16.13
C MET A 46 -4.91 -11.74 -16.70
N GLY A 47 -4.54 -12.66 -15.82
CA GLY A 47 -4.14 -14.02 -16.19
C GLY A 47 -2.78 -14.12 -16.91
N GLN A 48 -2.20 -13.01 -17.34
CA GLN A 48 -0.92 -12.97 -18.07
C GLN A 48 0.26 -12.64 -17.16
N ARG A 49 0.07 -11.71 -16.20
CA ARG A 49 1.12 -11.28 -15.28
C ARG A 49 0.55 -10.74 -13.96
N PRO A 50 1.32 -10.80 -12.86
CA PRO A 50 0.95 -10.13 -11.63
C PRO A 50 0.80 -8.61 -11.83
N ILE A 51 -0.22 -8.03 -11.19
CA ILE A 51 -0.46 -6.59 -11.19
C ILE A 51 -0.14 -6.07 -9.79
N TYR A 52 0.72 -5.04 -9.74
CA TYR A 52 1.12 -4.38 -8.50
C TYR A 52 0.78 -2.90 -8.56
N PHE A 53 0.24 -2.38 -7.46
CA PHE A 53 0.03 -0.97 -7.22
C PHE A 53 1.09 -0.47 -6.25
N ALA A 54 1.59 0.74 -6.45
CA ALA A 54 2.34 1.43 -5.41
C ALA A 54 1.37 1.76 -4.26
N SER A 55 1.67 1.32 -3.03
CA SER A 55 0.76 1.52 -1.89
C SER A 55 0.55 3.01 -1.57
N ALA A 56 1.51 3.88 -1.93
CA ALA A 56 1.45 5.32 -1.73
C ALA A 56 0.43 6.05 -2.63
N ALA A 57 0.02 5.45 -3.76
CA ALA A 57 -0.68 6.19 -4.82
C ALA A 57 -2.21 6.23 -4.66
N GLY A 58 -2.81 5.45 -3.74
CA GLY A 58 -4.25 5.44 -3.47
C GLY A 58 -5.14 4.84 -4.57
N LEU A 59 -4.62 4.69 -5.79
CA LEU A 59 -5.36 4.27 -6.98
C LEU A 59 -6.14 2.96 -6.81
N LEU A 60 -5.60 1.96 -6.10
CA LEU A 60 -6.31 0.70 -5.86
C LEU A 60 -7.65 0.94 -5.14
N ARG A 61 -7.63 1.79 -4.11
CA ARG A 61 -8.83 2.17 -3.35
C ARG A 61 -9.75 3.08 -4.17
N GLU A 62 -9.20 4.00 -4.95
CA GLU A 62 -9.99 4.86 -5.85
C GLU A 62 -10.77 4.04 -6.90
N LEU A 63 -10.21 2.90 -7.31
CA LEU A 63 -10.87 1.94 -8.19
C LEU A 63 -11.86 1.03 -7.45
N GLY A 64 -11.94 1.07 -6.13
CA GLY A 64 -12.78 0.20 -5.31
C GLY A 64 -12.25 -1.23 -5.19
N LEU A 65 -10.93 -1.41 -5.31
CA LEU A 65 -10.27 -2.72 -5.39
C LEU A 65 -9.45 -3.07 -4.13
N GLN A 66 -9.57 -2.29 -3.04
CA GLN A 66 -8.76 -2.48 -1.83
C GLN A 66 -8.88 -3.87 -1.20
N ASP A 67 -10.08 -4.46 -1.21
CA ASP A 67 -10.33 -5.77 -0.58
C ASP A 67 -9.70 -6.94 -1.35
N TRP A 68 -9.29 -6.67 -2.59
CA TRP A 68 -8.60 -7.61 -3.49
C TRP A 68 -7.08 -7.37 -3.49
N GLY A 69 -6.58 -6.47 -2.65
CA GLY A 69 -5.18 -6.10 -2.55
C GLY A 69 -4.48 -6.81 -1.40
N ILE A 70 -3.33 -7.43 -1.68
CA ILE A 70 -2.42 -7.97 -0.65
C ILE A 70 -1.15 -7.14 -0.64
N ARG A 71 -0.82 -6.55 0.51
CA ARG A 71 0.40 -5.79 0.76
C ARG A 71 1.62 -6.70 0.75
N HIS A 72 2.60 -6.32 -0.07
CA HIS A 72 3.93 -6.90 -0.22
C HIS A 72 4.93 -5.76 -0.02
N GLY A 73 5.24 -5.43 1.24
CA GLY A 73 6.05 -4.25 1.54
C GLY A 73 5.38 -2.95 1.03
N LEU A 74 6.11 -2.15 0.25
CA LEU A 74 5.62 -0.88 -0.31
C LEU A 74 4.72 -1.01 -1.56
N ALA A 75 4.44 -2.23 -2.00
CA ALA A 75 3.54 -2.49 -3.11
C ALA A 75 2.34 -3.32 -2.65
N THR A 76 1.23 -3.20 -3.35
CA THR A 76 0.03 -4.00 -3.14
C THR A 76 -0.21 -4.83 -4.39
N LYS A 77 -0.16 -6.16 -4.26
CA LYS A 77 -0.48 -7.12 -5.30
C LYS A 77 -1.99 -7.23 -5.43
N LEU A 78 -2.52 -7.09 -6.63
CA LEU A 78 -3.93 -7.36 -6.89
C LEU A 78 -4.16 -8.87 -7.04
N MET A 79 -5.11 -9.41 -6.30
CA MET A 79 -5.51 -10.81 -6.28
C MET A 79 -7.03 -10.91 -6.33
N MET A 80 -7.55 -11.40 -7.46
CA MET A 80 -9.00 -11.57 -7.69
C MET A 80 -9.51 -12.84 -7.00
N ARG A 81 -9.37 -12.90 -5.69
CA ARG A 81 -9.83 -14.01 -4.83
C ARG A 81 -10.40 -13.42 -3.55
N ASP A 82 -11.50 -13.98 -3.09
CA ASP A 82 -12.09 -13.61 -1.81
C ASP A 82 -11.25 -14.24 -0.69
N LEU A 83 -10.43 -13.41 -0.04
CA LEU A 83 -9.51 -13.85 1.01
C LEU A 83 -10.22 -14.12 2.34
N GLU A 84 -11.44 -13.61 2.52
CA GLU A 84 -12.27 -13.96 3.70
C GLU A 84 -12.86 -15.36 3.51
N ALA A 85 -13.38 -15.66 2.32
CA ALA A 85 -14.01 -16.95 2.02
C ALA A 85 -12.99 -18.08 1.82
N ASP A 86 -11.83 -17.78 1.25
CA ASP A 86 -10.77 -18.75 0.96
C ASP A 86 -9.41 -18.21 1.43
N PRO A 87 -9.11 -18.29 2.75
CA PRO A 87 -7.87 -17.78 3.34
C PRO A 87 -6.62 -18.45 2.77
N ILE A 88 -5.51 -17.71 2.77
CA ILE A 88 -4.19 -18.21 2.37
C ILE A 88 -3.26 -18.18 3.57
N GLU A 89 -2.53 -19.26 3.81
CA GLU A 89 -1.57 -19.33 4.91
C GLU A 89 -0.51 -18.23 4.82
N GLY A 90 -0.21 -17.57 5.95
CA GLY A 90 0.74 -16.45 6.02
C GLY A 90 0.19 -15.11 5.51
N ILE A 91 -1.05 -15.08 5.02
CA ILE A 91 -1.76 -13.85 4.66
C ILE A 91 -2.76 -13.52 5.76
N VAL A 92 -2.64 -12.32 6.33
CA VAL A 92 -3.51 -11.86 7.42
C VAL A 92 -4.08 -10.49 7.12
N LYS A 93 -5.25 -10.20 7.68
CA LYS A 93 -5.85 -8.87 7.61
C LYS A 93 -5.39 -8.05 8.81
N GLY A 94 -4.83 -6.87 8.55
CA GLY A 94 -4.47 -5.92 9.60
C GLY A 94 -5.70 -5.38 10.34
N THR A 95 -5.45 -4.70 11.45
CA THR A 95 -6.53 -4.02 12.20
C THR A 95 -7.13 -2.86 11.41
N PRO A 96 -8.41 -2.51 11.63
CA PRO A 96 -9.04 -1.33 11.03
C PRO A 96 -8.29 -0.02 11.34
N GLU A 97 -7.73 0.11 12.54
CA GLU A 97 -6.92 1.25 12.99
C GLU A 97 -5.67 1.43 12.12
N MET A 98 -5.17 0.33 11.56
CA MET A 98 -4.01 0.27 10.66
C MET A 98 -4.42 0.16 9.18
N GLY A 99 -5.68 0.42 8.87
CA GLY A 99 -6.21 0.47 7.49
C GLY A 99 -6.90 -0.80 7.01
N GLY A 100 -6.87 -1.90 7.78
CA GLY A 100 -7.61 -3.13 7.47
C GLY A 100 -7.19 -3.84 6.18
N GLU A 101 -5.96 -3.60 5.71
CA GLU A 101 -5.42 -4.19 4.48
C GLU A 101 -4.98 -5.65 4.70
N TRP A 102 -5.04 -6.48 3.67
CA TRP A 102 -4.42 -7.80 3.69
C TRP A 102 -2.91 -7.70 3.52
N PHE A 103 -2.15 -8.50 4.25
CA PHE A 103 -0.69 -8.54 4.23
C PHE A 103 -0.19 -9.96 4.01
N ASP A 104 0.73 -10.13 3.07
CA ASP A 104 1.63 -11.28 3.05
C ASP A 104 2.79 -10.96 4.00
N VAL A 105 2.71 -11.50 5.23
CA VAL A 105 3.62 -11.14 6.33
C VAL A 105 5.03 -11.62 6.04
N ASN A 106 5.17 -12.89 5.65
CA ASN A 106 6.48 -13.50 5.35
C ASN A 106 7.16 -12.78 4.18
N ARG A 107 6.41 -12.47 3.12
CA ARG A 107 6.98 -11.73 1.98
C ARG A 107 7.37 -10.32 2.38
N SER A 108 6.55 -9.64 3.16
CA SER A 108 6.82 -8.26 3.59
C SER A 108 8.04 -8.19 4.51
N ILE A 109 8.20 -9.14 5.43
CA ILE A 109 9.40 -9.27 6.28
C ILE A 109 10.65 -9.49 5.44
N SER A 110 10.63 -10.43 4.49
CA SER A 110 11.79 -10.66 3.60
C SER A 110 12.11 -9.42 2.77
N LEU A 111 11.11 -8.68 2.27
CA LEU A 111 11.36 -7.44 1.54
C LEU A 111 12.06 -6.38 2.41
N VAL A 112 11.61 -6.16 3.64
CA VAL A 112 12.22 -5.15 4.52
C VAL A 112 13.60 -5.56 5.05
N ARG A 113 13.84 -6.87 5.27
CA ARG A 113 15.11 -7.39 5.78
C ARG A 113 16.15 -7.56 4.68
N ASP A 114 15.77 -8.10 3.53
CA ASP A 114 16.71 -8.62 2.54
C ASP A 114 16.86 -7.73 1.30
N VAL A 115 15.83 -6.94 0.97
CA VAL A 115 15.75 -6.21 -0.32
C VAL A 115 15.84 -4.70 -0.13
N TYR A 116 15.07 -4.15 0.80
CA TYR A 116 15.00 -2.70 0.99
C TYR A 116 16.27 -2.17 1.65
N GLN A 117 16.90 -1.21 0.98
CA GLN A 117 18.09 -0.53 1.48
C GLN A 117 17.76 0.93 1.76
N TYR A 118 17.80 1.29 3.03
CA TYR A 118 17.37 2.61 3.51
C TYR A 118 18.49 3.65 3.52
N ARG A 119 19.76 3.26 3.32
CA ARG A 119 20.94 4.16 3.21
C ARG A 119 20.94 5.35 4.19
N GLY A 120 20.67 5.08 5.47
CA GLY A 120 20.65 6.11 6.53
C GLY A 120 19.38 6.97 6.61
N ILE A 121 18.26 6.52 6.03
CA ILE A 121 16.96 7.20 6.18
C ILE A 121 16.39 7.00 7.60
N ARG A 122 16.67 5.89 8.31
CA ARG A 122 16.01 5.60 9.60
C ARG A 122 16.43 6.52 10.75
N ASP A 123 17.66 7.03 10.71
CA ASP A 123 18.35 7.67 11.83
C ASP A 123 18.85 9.09 11.50
N ARG A 124 18.31 9.69 10.43
CA ARG A 124 18.79 10.94 9.88
C ARG A 124 18.59 12.11 10.85
N GLU A 125 19.67 12.85 11.11
CA GLU A 125 19.60 14.02 12.01
C GLU A 125 18.71 15.14 11.46
N ILE A 126 18.78 15.35 10.14
CA ILE A 126 18.05 16.40 9.42
C ILE A 126 17.55 15.82 8.10
N TRP A 127 16.26 16.00 7.83
CA TRP A 127 15.68 15.81 6.51
C TRP A 127 15.68 17.13 5.75
N GLN A 128 16.64 17.31 4.83
CA GLN A 128 16.92 18.62 4.23
C GLN A 128 15.79 19.13 3.32
N ASP A 129 15.07 18.22 2.66
CA ASP A 129 14.07 18.58 1.66
C ASP A 129 12.66 18.16 2.10
N ARG A 130 11.88 19.14 2.57
CA ARG A 130 10.49 18.91 3.00
C ARG A 130 9.60 18.33 1.90
N SER A 131 9.88 18.59 0.62
CA SER A 131 9.05 18.11 -0.48
C SER A 131 9.13 16.58 -0.66
N THR A 132 10.18 15.95 -0.13
CA THR A 132 10.41 14.49 -0.21
C THR A 132 10.16 13.76 1.12
N ILE A 133 9.59 14.43 2.12
CA ILE A 133 9.34 13.85 3.45
C ILE A 133 8.42 12.61 3.40
N ASN A 134 7.57 12.55 2.38
CA ASN A 134 6.71 11.40 2.12
C ASN A 134 7.51 10.11 1.93
N ILE A 135 8.77 10.14 1.50
CA ILE A 135 9.59 8.93 1.37
C ILE A 135 9.73 8.23 2.74
N ALA A 136 10.13 8.98 3.77
CA ALA A 136 10.26 8.44 5.13
C ALA A 136 8.89 8.03 5.69
N LEU A 137 7.84 8.82 5.41
CA LEU A 137 6.49 8.54 5.85
C LEU A 137 5.93 7.22 5.28
N GLN A 138 6.20 6.90 4.01
CA GLN A 138 5.76 5.63 3.41
C GLN A 138 6.38 4.42 4.12
N TYR A 139 7.66 4.52 4.49
CA TYR A 139 8.32 3.47 5.26
C TYR A 139 7.80 3.40 6.70
N GLN A 140 7.56 4.54 7.35
CA GLN A 140 6.93 4.57 8.68
C GLN A 140 5.62 3.78 8.66
N PHE A 141 4.72 4.06 7.72
CA PHE A 141 3.45 3.35 7.61
C PHE A 141 3.64 1.86 7.31
N LEU A 142 4.55 1.52 6.40
CA LEU A 142 4.87 0.11 6.15
C LEU A 142 5.26 -0.61 7.45
N PHE A 143 6.23 -0.10 8.20
CA PHE A 143 6.71 -0.78 9.40
C PHE A 143 5.62 -0.86 10.48
N ALA A 144 4.84 0.20 10.65
CA ALA A 144 3.76 0.21 11.63
C ALA A 144 2.67 -0.82 11.28
N GLN A 145 2.24 -0.87 10.02
CA GLN A 145 1.22 -1.82 9.58
C GLN A 145 1.76 -3.26 9.52
N LEU A 146 3.06 -3.44 9.21
CA LEU A 146 3.69 -4.75 9.24
C LEU A 146 3.86 -5.27 10.68
N ALA A 147 4.14 -4.41 11.66
CA ALA A 147 4.16 -4.80 13.07
C ALA A 147 2.77 -5.28 13.54
N ASP A 148 1.71 -4.57 13.15
CA ASP A 148 0.32 -4.97 13.41
C ASP A 148 -0.02 -6.33 12.79
N ALA A 149 0.24 -6.49 11.48
CA ALA A 149 0.01 -7.74 10.78
C ALA A 149 0.86 -8.89 11.36
N ALA A 150 2.11 -8.63 11.73
CA ALA A 150 2.99 -9.64 12.33
C ALA A 150 2.49 -10.10 13.70
N ALA A 151 1.97 -9.19 14.52
CA ALA A 151 1.35 -9.52 15.80
C ALA A 151 0.11 -10.41 15.60
N ILE A 152 -0.75 -10.08 14.63
CA ILE A 152 -1.94 -10.87 14.28
C ILE A 152 -1.54 -12.27 13.78
N ALA A 153 -0.48 -12.36 12.98
CA ALA A 153 0.07 -13.62 12.49
C ALA A 153 0.78 -14.45 13.59
N GLY A 154 0.89 -13.93 14.81
CA GLY A 154 1.48 -14.64 15.94
C GLY A 154 3.00 -14.73 15.92
N LEU A 155 3.69 -13.79 15.27
CA LEU A 155 5.15 -13.73 15.31
C LEU A 155 5.67 -13.43 16.73
N PRO A 156 6.94 -13.78 17.04
CA PRO A 156 7.54 -13.48 18.32
C PRO A 156 7.47 -11.99 18.67
N ALA A 157 7.21 -11.69 19.95
CA ALA A 157 7.07 -10.32 20.43
C ALA A 157 8.32 -9.46 20.17
N GLU A 158 9.50 -10.06 20.18
CA GLU A 158 10.76 -9.39 19.84
C GLU A 158 10.75 -8.87 18.39
N GLU A 159 10.36 -9.71 17.42
CA GLU A 159 10.28 -9.32 16.01
C GLU A 159 9.22 -8.24 15.77
N VAL A 160 8.08 -8.32 16.48
CA VAL A 160 7.04 -7.29 16.43
C VAL A 160 7.55 -5.96 17.00
N SER A 161 8.31 -6.01 18.11
CA SER A 161 8.89 -4.81 18.73
C SER A 161 9.91 -4.14 17.81
N GLU A 162 10.80 -4.91 17.16
CA GLU A 162 11.77 -4.38 16.20
C GLU A 162 11.08 -3.61 15.06
N LEU A 163 9.99 -4.16 14.49
CA LEU A 163 9.22 -3.50 13.45
C LEU A 163 8.57 -2.19 13.96
N ALA A 164 8.06 -2.19 15.19
CA ALA A 164 7.47 -1.00 15.80
C ALA A 164 8.51 0.09 16.12
N GLU A 165 9.73 -0.30 16.51
CA GLU A 165 10.88 0.60 16.70
C GLU A 165 11.35 1.21 15.38
N ASP A 166 11.40 0.41 14.31
CA ASP A 166 11.69 0.89 12.97
C ASP A 166 10.67 1.93 12.50
N ALA A 167 9.37 1.66 12.74
CA ALA A 167 8.30 2.62 12.46
C ALA A 167 8.52 3.92 13.23
N SER A 168 8.84 3.83 14.52
CA SER A 168 9.08 4.98 15.39
C SER A 168 10.30 5.81 14.94
N SER A 169 11.38 5.16 14.52
CA SER A 169 12.58 5.83 14.02
C SER A 169 12.31 6.56 12.71
N LEU A 170 11.61 5.91 11.79
CA LEU A 170 11.19 6.52 10.53
C LEU A 170 10.21 7.67 10.72
N ARG A 171 9.35 7.62 11.75
CA ARG A 171 8.47 8.73 12.12
C ARG A 171 9.27 9.98 12.48
N ILE A 172 10.35 9.85 13.25
CA ILE A 172 11.21 11.00 13.59
C ILE A 172 11.79 11.62 12.30
N THR A 173 12.25 10.78 11.38
CA THR A 173 12.73 11.26 10.08
C THR A 173 11.61 11.92 9.26
N ALA A 174 10.41 11.33 9.26
CA ALA A 174 9.22 11.86 8.59
C ALA A 174 8.66 13.15 9.22
N LEU A 175 9.16 13.56 10.39
CA LEU A 175 8.86 14.87 10.99
C LEU A 175 9.88 15.95 10.58
N GLY A 176 11.01 15.57 9.99
CA GLY A 176 12.10 16.49 9.64
C GLY A 176 13.48 16.05 10.16
N GLY A 177 13.57 14.91 10.84
CA GLY A 177 14.80 14.41 11.47
C GLY A 177 14.88 14.76 12.96
N ARG A 178 15.84 14.13 13.65
CA ARG A 178 16.00 14.24 15.12
C ARG A 178 16.09 15.68 15.63
N ARG A 179 16.94 16.51 15.00
CA ARG A 179 17.14 17.90 15.45
C ARG A 179 15.87 18.74 15.35
N TYR A 180 15.08 18.51 14.29
CA TYR A 180 13.83 19.23 14.11
C TYR A 180 12.82 18.93 15.24
N VAL A 181 12.73 17.68 15.67
CA VAL A 181 11.84 17.28 16.77
C VAL A 181 12.32 17.85 18.10
N GLU A 182 13.62 17.81 18.37
CA GLU A 182 14.22 18.40 19.58
C GLU A 182 13.98 19.91 19.67
N ASP A 183 14.06 20.63 18.55
CA ASP A 183 13.81 22.07 18.49
C ASP A 183 12.32 22.41 18.72
N MET A 184 11.39 21.52 18.36
CA MET A 184 9.95 21.70 18.66
C MET A 184 9.59 21.53 20.15
N GLN A 185 10.46 20.89 20.94
CA GLN A 185 10.22 20.59 22.34
C GLN A 185 10.85 21.61 23.31
N ARG A 186 11.60 22.59 22.78
CA ARG A 186 12.16 23.72 23.54
C ARG A 186 11.22 24.92 23.50
#